data_AF-A0A6L6Q550-F1
#
_entry.id   AF-A0A6L6Q550-F1
#
_cell.length_a   1.000
_cell.length_b   1.000
_cell.length_c   1.000
_cell.angle_alpha   90.00
_cell.angle_beta   90.00
_cell.angle_gamma   90.00
#
_symmetry.space_group_name_H-M   'P 1'
#
loop_
_entity.id
_entity.type
_entity.pdbx_description
1 polymer ?
#
loop_
_entity_poly.entity_id
_entity_poly.type
_entity_poly.pdbx_seq_one_letter_code
_entity_poly.pdbx_strand_id
1 'polypeptide(L)'
;MKKSIFSTAAALLLSVGVLSAPAAIADVLVFDGSGNATYGASHADPGAYSDEFLFKVATESQGWASGTAIAGKTLVGLSRLFNYGITGVEFFRVNADSSRSILGTDTTTGNSVEFFPADTLSAGNYGFVIHGQTSLDGLGGSYAGNLNLVTAPVPEPASYGMLAAGLGMLAFTARRNKSHKLH
;
A
#
# COMPACT_ATOMS: atom_id res chain seq x y z
N MET A 1 -76.54 3.25 23.18
CA MET A 1 -76.21 4.64 23.58
C MET A 1 -74.70 4.83 23.51
N LYS A 2 -74.26 5.92 22.87
CA LYS A 2 -72.91 6.52 22.76
C LYS A 2 -72.04 6.26 24.01
N LYS A 3 -70.72 6.03 23.91
CA LYS A 3 -69.68 7.02 23.51
C LYS A 3 -68.35 6.32 23.14
N SER A 4 -67.53 7.05 22.41
CA SER A 4 -66.34 6.64 21.67
C SER A 4 -64.99 7.07 22.30
N ILE A 5 -63.92 6.67 21.59
CA ILE A 5 -62.57 7.25 21.34
C ILE A 5 -61.38 7.03 22.32
N PHE A 6 -60.23 6.86 21.66
CA PHE A 6 -58.79 7.00 22.02
C PHE A 6 -58.04 5.67 22.28
N SER A 7 -57.33 5.09 21.30
CA SER A 7 -56.08 5.51 20.62
C SER A 7 -54.84 5.39 21.50
N THR A 8 -53.94 4.44 21.21
CA THR A 8 -52.52 4.69 20.88
C THR A 8 -51.78 3.38 20.58
N ALA A 9 -51.25 3.29 19.35
CA ALA A 9 -50.25 2.32 18.95
C ALA A 9 -48.87 2.84 19.37
N ALA A 10 -48.02 1.97 19.95
CA ALA A 10 -46.62 2.25 20.19
C ALA A 10 -45.78 1.23 19.41
N ALA A 11 -45.38 1.61 18.21
CA ALA A 11 -44.42 0.89 17.39
C ALA A 11 -43.00 1.18 17.92
N LEU A 12 -42.31 0.15 18.38
CA LEU A 12 -40.91 0.23 18.82
C LEU A 12 -39.99 0.08 17.59
N LEU A 13 -39.63 1.22 16.98
CA LEU A 13 -38.62 1.27 15.92
C LEU A 13 -37.22 1.19 16.55
N LEU A 14 -36.56 0.04 16.47
CA LEU A 14 -35.12 -0.08 16.73
C LEU A 14 -34.37 0.58 15.56
N SER A 15 -33.94 1.82 15.75
CA SER A 15 -32.98 2.48 14.88
C SER A 15 -31.61 1.81 15.04
N VAL A 16 -31.25 0.95 14.09
CA VAL A 16 -29.85 0.55 13.87
C VAL A 16 -29.12 1.78 13.35
N GLY A 17 -28.36 2.44 14.23
CA GLY A 17 -27.43 3.47 13.85
C GLY A 17 -26.26 2.84 13.10
N VAL A 18 -26.35 2.80 11.77
CA VAL A 18 -25.16 2.68 10.92
C VAL A 18 -24.36 3.97 11.11
N LEU A 19 -23.35 3.91 11.97
CA LEU A 19 -22.27 4.89 12.02
C LEU A 19 -21.60 4.87 10.64
N SER A 20 -21.99 5.80 9.77
CA SER A 20 -21.26 6.11 8.55
C SER A 20 -19.89 6.62 8.98
N ALA A 21 -18.87 5.77 8.91
CA ALA A 21 -17.49 6.22 9.00
C ALA A 21 -17.26 7.32 7.94
N PRO A 22 -16.50 8.38 8.25
CA PRO A 22 -16.16 9.39 7.26
C PRO A 22 -15.52 8.70 6.06
N ALA A 23 -15.98 9.04 4.85
CA ALA A 23 -15.39 8.55 3.62
C ALA A 23 -13.92 8.98 3.58
N ALA A 24 -13.01 8.04 3.80
CA ALA A 24 -11.59 8.28 3.67
C ALA A 24 -11.32 8.66 2.20
N ILE A 25 -10.71 9.82 1.97
CA ILE A 25 -10.07 10.09 0.69
C ILE A 25 -8.93 9.08 0.56
N ALA A 26 -9.03 8.21 -0.44
CA ALA A 26 -7.96 7.30 -0.77
C ALA A 26 -6.77 8.08 -1.32
N ASP A 27 -5.59 7.90 -0.72
CA ASP A 27 -4.36 8.51 -1.21
C ASP A 27 -3.74 7.63 -2.31
N VAL A 28 -3.22 8.23 -3.37
CA VAL A 28 -2.68 7.49 -4.51
C VAL A 28 -1.15 7.49 -4.44
N LEU A 29 -0.58 6.32 -4.16
CA LEU A 29 0.85 6.13 -4.07
C LEU A 29 1.51 6.14 -5.44
N VAL A 30 2.63 6.85 -5.53
CA VAL A 30 3.48 6.92 -6.71
C VAL A 30 4.82 6.29 -6.37
N PHE A 31 5.21 5.26 -7.13
CA PHE A 31 6.50 4.60 -6.96
C PHE A 31 7.61 5.35 -7.69
N ASP A 32 8.79 5.37 -7.08
CA ASP A 32 10.03 5.78 -7.74
C ASP A 32 10.50 4.72 -8.77
N GLY A 33 11.58 5.04 -9.50
CA GLY A 33 12.16 4.13 -10.49
C GLY A 33 12.74 2.83 -9.91
N SER A 34 12.86 2.74 -8.58
CA SER A 34 13.31 1.56 -7.86
C SER A 34 12.16 0.76 -7.26
N GLY A 35 10.90 1.19 -7.45
CA GLY A 35 9.72 0.51 -6.93
C GLY A 35 9.36 0.87 -5.48
N ASN A 36 9.84 2.00 -4.95
CA ASN A 36 9.54 2.44 -3.58
C ASN A 36 8.52 3.58 -3.59
N ALA A 37 7.55 3.51 -2.68
CA ALA A 37 6.62 4.59 -2.36
C ALA A 37 6.59 4.83 -0.86
N THR A 38 6.35 6.06 -0.44
CA THR A 38 6.11 6.43 0.96
C THR A 38 4.67 6.83 1.15
N TYR A 39 4.15 6.62 2.36
CA TYR A 39 2.80 7.02 2.73
C TYR A 39 2.74 7.35 4.22
N GLY A 40 1.66 7.98 4.64
CA GLY A 40 1.39 8.23 6.04
C GLY A 40 0.05 8.92 6.24
N ALA A 41 -0.48 8.81 7.45
CA ALA A 41 -1.72 9.47 7.84
C ALA A 41 -1.53 10.16 9.19
N SER A 42 -2.30 11.23 9.39
CA SER A 42 -2.36 11.96 10.65
C SER A 42 -3.82 12.21 11.00
N HIS A 43 -4.16 11.86 12.23
CA HIS A 43 -5.50 11.94 12.79
C HIS A 43 -5.47 12.94 13.93
N ALA A 44 -6.25 14.01 13.84
CA ALA A 44 -6.23 15.08 14.84
C ALA A 44 -7.00 14.73 16.11
N ASP A 45 -8.08 13.97 15.96
CA ASP A 45 -8.97 13.57 17.04
C ASP A 45 -8.65 12.15 17.53
N PRO A 46 -9.09 11.78 18.75
CA PRO A 46 -9.04 10.40 19.21
C PRO A 46 -10.10 9.55 18.50
N GLY A 47 -9.75 8.32 18.13
CA GLY A 47 -10.69 7.41 17.49
C GLY A 47 -10.04 6.20 16.83
N ALA A 48 -10.90 5.38 16.20
CA ALA A 48 -10.49 4.34 15.27
C ALA A 48 -10.60 4.86 13.84
N TYR A 49 -9.60 4.52 13.03
CA TYR A 49 -9.43 5.03 11.68
C TYR A 49 -9.18 3.89 10.69
N SER A 50 -9.57 4.16 9.44
CA SER A 50 -9.41 3.29 8.30
C SER A 50 -8.89 4.14 7.16
N ASP A 51 -7.59 4.06 6.93
CA ASP A 51 -6.92 4.84 5.89
C ASP A 51 -6.68 3.98 4.68
N GLU A 52 -6.99 4.51 3.50
CA GLU A 52 -6.85 3.78 2.26
C GLU A 52 -5.76 4.38 1.39
N PHE A 53 -4.91 3.49 0.86
CA PHE A 53 -3.86 3.85 -0.08
C PHE A 53 -4.03 3.01 -1.34
N LEU A 54 -4.24 3.69 -2.46
CA LEU A 54 -4.35 3.11 -3.79
C LEU A 54 -3.01 3.18 -4.50
N PHE A 55 -2.70 2.19 -5.33
CA PHE A 55 -1.49 2.17 -6.13
C PHE A 55 -1.68 1.35 -7.40
N LYS A 56 -0.75 1.52 -8.34
CA LYS A 56 -0.75 0.78 -9.61
C LYS A 56 0.51 -0.07 -9.72
N VAL A 57 0.33 -1.35 -10.05
CA VAL A 57 1.41 -2.27 -10.42
C VAL A 57 1.56 -2.21 -11.94
N ALA A 58 2.72 -1.77 -12.42
CA ALA A 58 3.07 -1.80 -13.83
C ALA A 58 3.57 -3.19 -14.25
N THR A 59 3.60 -3.47 -15.55
CA THR A 59 3.97 -4.79 -16.11
C THR A 59 5.39 -5.20 -15.72
N GLU A 60 6.29 -4.24 -15.64
CA GLU A 60 7.70 -4.34 -15.28
C GLU A 60 7.96 -4.49 -13.76
N SER A 61 6.95 -4.17 -12.94
CA SER A 61 7.02 -4.24 -11.47
C SER A 61 6.10 -5.32 -10.88
N GLN A 62 5.74 -6.32 -11.71
CA GLN A 62 4.97 -7.47 -11.26
C GLN A 62 5.82 -8.34 -10.34
N GLY A 63 5.25 -8.75 -9.21
CA GLY A 63 5.97 -9.55 -8.23
C GLY A 63 5.45 -9.34 -6.82
N TRP A 64 6.35 -9.50 -5.84
CA TRP A 64 6.02 -9.31 -4.44
C TRP A 64 5.91 -7.83 -4.10
N ALA A 65 4.96 -7.50 -3.23
CA ALA A 65 4.90 -6.22 -2.54
C ALA A 65 5.23 -6.43 -1.06
N SER A 66 5.92 -5.48 -0.45
CA SER A 66 6.17 -5.49 0.99
C SER A 66 6.04 -4.07 1.51
N GLY A 67 5.31 -3.91 2.60
CA GLY A 67 5.11 -2.63 3.24
C GLY A 67 5.53 -2.65 4.70
N THR A 68 5.97 -1.49 5.18
CA THR A 68 6.15 -1.26 6.62
C THR A 68 5.47 0.03 7.04
N ALA A 69 5.03 0.09 8.30
CA ALA A 69 4.44 1.26 8.92
C ALA A 69 4.90 1.40 10.37
N ILE A 70 5.18 2.63 10.80
CA ILE A 70 5.60 2.95 12.15
C ILE A 70 4.73 4.06 12.71
N ALA A 71 4.16 3.82 13.89
CA ALA A 71 3.39 4.80 14.64
C ALA A 71 4.27 5.91 15.21
N GLY A 72 3.72 7.12 15.20
CA GLY A 72 4.30 8.31 15.79
C GLY A 72 4.41 8.22 17.32
N LYS A 73 5.27 9.07 17.88
CA LYS A 73 5.41 9.23 19.33
C LYS A 73 5.15 10.68 19.74
N THR A 74 4.44 10.83 20.84
CA THR A 74 4.19 12.12 21.50
C THR A 74 4.81 12.12 22.90
N LEU A 75 5.25 13.29 23.35
CA LEU A 75 5.69 13.49 24.72
C LEU A 75 4.47 13.72 25.63
N VAL A 76 4.26 12.84 26.61
CA VAL A 76 3.24 13.00 27.65
C VAL A 76 3.94 13.07 28.99
N GLY A 77 3.90 14.23 29.65
CA GLY A 77 4.74 14.51 30.82
C GLY A 77 6.23 14.40 30.47
N LEU A 78 6.91 13.41 31.04
CA LEU A 78 8.34 13.13 30.79
C LEU A 78 8.59 11.88 29.92
N SER A 79 7.53 11.22 29.42
CA SER A 79 7.63 9.96 28.69
C SER A 79 7.27 10.12 27.21
N ARG A 80 8.05 9.48 26.32
CA ARG A 80 7.76 9.42 24.88
C ARG A 80 6.96 8.15 24.58
N LEU A 81 5.66 8.31 24.36
CA LEU A 81 4.72 7.20 24.15
C LEU A 81 4.25 7.18 22.70
N PHE A 82 3.94 5.99 22.18
CA PHE A 82 3.25 5.90 20.90
C PHE A 82 1.84 6.48 21.02
N ASN A 83 1.46 7.33 20.07
CA ASN A 83 0.14 7.97 20.04
C ASN A 83 -0.85 7.26 19.11
N TYR A 84 -0.40 6.23 18.41
CA TYR A 84 -1.18 5.46 17.45
C TYR A 84 -0.82 3.97 17.51
N GLY A 85 -1.77 3.11 17.18
CA GLY A 85 -1.58 1.66 17.08
C GLY A 85 -2.27 1.14 15.83
N ILE A 86 -1.54 0.38 15.01
CA ILE A 86 -2.07 -0.28 13.83
C ILE A 86 -2.62 -1.63 14.26
N THR A 87 -3.90 -1.85 13.99
CA THR A 87 -4.65 -3.03 14.39
C THR A 87 -4.83 -4.05 13.27
N GLY A 88 -4.57 -3.64 12.03
CA GLY A 88 -4.60 -4.55 10.88
C GLY A 88 -4.33 -3.85 9.56
N VAL A 89 -4.00 -4.64 8.54
CA VAL A 89 -3.84 -4.18 7.16
C VAL A 89 -4.53 -5.18 6.23
N GLU A 90 -5.26 -4.69 5.24
CA GLU A 90 -5.94 -5.51 4.23
C GLU A 90 -5.60 -5.03 2.82
N PHE A 91 -4.97 -5.90 2.02
CA PHE A 91 -4.80 -5.65 0.59
C PHE A 91 -6.07 -5.99 -0.20
N PHE A 92 -6.28 -5.24 -1.27
CA PHE A 92 -7.34 -5.51 -2.23
C PHE A 92 -6.91 -5.17 -3.65
N ARG A 93 -7.52 -5.85 -4.62
CA ARG A 93 -7.47 -5.50 -6.04
C ARG A 93 -8.68 -4.63 -6.40
N VAL A 94 -8.45 -3.61 -7.23
CA VAL A 94 -9.52 -2.82 -7.85
C VAL A 94 -9.82 -3.41 -9.22
N ASN A 95 -11.04 -3.93 -9.38
CA ASN A 95 -11.51 -4.53 -10.62
C ASN A 95 -11.91 -3.47 -11.65
N ALA A 96 -12.12 -3.89 -12.90
CA ALA A 96 -12.49 -2.97 -13.99
C ALA A 96 -13.86 -2.29 -13.77
N ASP A 97 -14.74 -2.90 -13.00
CA ASP A 97 -16.04 -2.36 -12.58
C ASP A 97 -15.95 -1.51 -11.29
N SER A 98 -14.73 -1.20 -10.83
CA SER A 98 -14.43 -0.53 -9.56
C SER A 98 -14.79 -1.30 -8.28
N SER A 99 -15.23 -2.56 -8.38
CA SER A 99 -15.41 -3.42 -7.22
C SER A 99 -14.06 -3.83 -6.61
N ARG A 100 -14.08 -4.27 -5.35
CA ARG A 100 -12.90 -4.71 -4.62
C ARG A 100 -12.89 -6.23 -4.45
N SER A 101 -11.75 -6.82 -4.74
CA SER A 101 -11.46 -8.22 -4.39
C SER A 101 -10.41 -8.22 -3.29
N ILE A 102 -10.77 -8.68 -2.09
CA ILE A 102 -9.85 -8.79 -0.95
C ILE A 102 -8.77 -9.81 -1.29
N LEU A 103 -7.52 -9.49 -0.94
CA LEU A 103 -6.36 -10.36 -1.10
C LEU A 103 -5.95 -10.89 0.27
N GLY A 104 -5.46 -12.13 0.31
CA GLY A 104 -4.80 -12.65 1.51
C GLY A 104 -3.67 -11.70 1.91
N THR A 105 -3.62 -11.30 3.18
CA THR A 105 -2.64 -10.35 3.69
C THR A 105 -2.01 -10.92 4.94
N ASP A 106 -0.69 -11.08 4.92
CA ASP A 106 0.10 -11.36 6.11
C ASP A 106 0.50 -10.01 6.72
N THR A 107 0.24 -9.85 8.01
CA THR A 107 0.49 -8.59 8.70
C THR A 107 0.85 -8.82 10.16
N THR A 108 1.76 -8.00 10.66
CA THR A 108 1.99 -7.81 12.09
C THR A 108 1.16 -6.63 12.58
N THR A 109 0.90 -6.53 13.89
CA THR A 109 0.12 -5.43 14.47
C THR A 109 0.88 -4.74 15.59
N GLY A 110 0.53 -3.49 15.89
CA GLY A 110 1.13 -2.71 16.97
C GLY A 110 1.68 -1.38 16.48
N ASN A 111 2.85 -0.98 16.97
CA ASN A 111 3.44 0.32 16.67
C ASN A 111 4.48 0.29 15.55
N SER A 112 4.98 -0.90 15.20
CA SER A 112 5.83 -1.15 14.05
C SER A 112 5.25 -2.37 13.36
N VAL A 113 4.86 -2.20 12.10
CA VAL A 113 4.12 -3.19 11.35
C VAL A 113 4.84 -3.45 10.03
N GLU A 114 4.99 -4.72 9.72
CA GLU A 114 5.30 -5.26 8.41
C GLU A 114 4.05 -5.95 7.86
N PHE A 115 3.80 -5.80 6.57
CA PHE A 115 2.69 -6.42 5.87
C PHE A 115 3.00 -6.70 4.40
N PHE A 116 2.43 -7.76 3.86
CA PHE A 116 2.59 -8.16 2.46
C PHE A 116 1.38 -8.99 2.00
N PRO A 117 1.04 -8.96 0.69
CA PRO A 117 0.02 -9.85 0.15
C PRO A 117 0.54 -11.30 0.17
N ALA A 118 -0.37 -12.25 0.38
CA ALA A 118 -0.06 -13.68 0.43
C ALA A 118 0.45 -14.23 -0.92
N ASP A 119 0.11 -13.55 -2.03
CA ASP A 119 0.49 -13.90 -3.38
C ASP A 119 1.13 -12.72 -4.12
N THR A 120 1.82 -13.02 -5.23
CA THR A 120 2.39 -11.99 -6.10
C THR A 120 1.31 -11.16 -6.79
N LEU A 121 1.62 -9.88 -7.01
CA LEU A 121 0.73 -8.94 -7.69
C LEU A 121 1.06 -8.90 -9.19
N SER A 122 0.05 -9.21 -10.02
CA SER A 122 0.11 -8.96 -11.47
C SER A 122 -0.13 -7.49 -11.78
N ALA A 123 0.10 -7.07 -13.02
CA ALA A 123 -0.17 -5.70 -13.45
C ALA A 123 -1.65 -5.33 -13.22
N GLY A 124 -1.91 -4.14 -12.68
CA GLY A 124 -3.27 -3.70 -12.33
C GLY A 124 -3.31 -2.62 -11.26
N ASN A 125 -4.54 -2.30 -10.85
CA ASN A 125 -4.82 -1.34 -9.77
C ASN A 125 -5.09 -2.09 -8.48
N TYR A 126 -4.46 -1.65 -7.41
CA TYR A 126 -4.55 -2.26 -6.09
C TYR A 126 -4.67 -1.17 -5.04
N GLY A 127 -4.96 -1.60 -3.82
CA GLY A 127 -4.79 -0.76 -2.65
C GLY A 127 -4.61 -1.61 -1.42
N PHE A 128 -4.34 -0.92 -0.32
CA PHE A 128 -4.43 -1.50 1.00
C PHE A 128 -5.13 -0.54 1.94
N VAL A 129 -5.82 -1.09 2.92
CA VAL A 129 -6.44 -0.35 4.02
C VAL A 129 -5.63 -0.59 5.28
N ILE A 130 -5.21 0.47 5.95
CA ILE A 130 -4.63 0.41 7.29
C ILE A 130 -5.72 0.72 8.30
N HIS A 131 -5.98 -0.23 9.18
CA HIS A 131 -6.83 -0.05 10.33
C HIS A 131 -5.98 0.26 11.54
N GLY A 132 -6.38 1.29 12.28
CA GLY A 132 -5.70 1.65 13.51
C GLY A 132 -6.57 2.44 14.46
N GLN A 133 -5.98 2.80 15.59
CA GLN A 133 -6.61 3.64 16.59
C GLN A 133 -5.58 4.52 17.27
N THR A 134 -6.00 5.69 17.71
CA THR A 134 -5.21 6.52 18.61
C THR A 134 -5.03 5.82 19.95
N SER A 135 -3.80 5.78 20.45
CA SER A 135 -3.44 5.04 21.68
C SER A 135 -3.47 5.89 22.94
N LEU A 136 -3.54 7.22 22.81
CA LEU A 136 -3.51 8.16 23.92
C LEU A 136 -4.86 8.86 24.04
N ASP A 137 -5.36 8.97 25.27
CA ASP A 137 -6.66 9.59 25.54
C ASP A 137 -6.67 11.08 25.20
N GLY A 138 -7.71 11.53 24.50
CA GLY A 138 -7.89 12.91 24.07
C GLY A 138 -6.86 13.44 23.06
N LEU A 139 -6.01 12.58 22.50
CA LEU A 139 -4.95 12.97 21.58
C LEU A 139 -5.07 12.23 20.25
N GLY A 140 -4.86 12.98 19.17
CA GLY A 140 -4.64 12.44 17.84
C GLY A 140 -3.36 11.60 17.73
N GLY A 141 -3.21 10.95 16.58
CA GLY A 141 -2.10 10.07 16.29
C GLY A 141 -1.67 10.10 14.82
N SER A 142 -0.48 9.60 14.54
CA SER A 142 0.00 9.49 13.17
C SER A 142 0.81 8.23 12.98
N TYR A 143 0.98 7.83 11.73
CA TYR A 143 1.96 6.82 11.33
C TYR A 143 2.48 7.15 9.94
N ALA A 144 3.64 6.60 9.61
CA ALA A 144 4.22 6.70 8.29
C ALA A 144 4.90 5.39 7.92
N GLY A 145 5.04 5.15 6.62
CA GLY A 145 5.51 3.89 6.10
C GLY A 145 6.01 3.96 4.68
N ASN A 146 6.46 2.81 4.20
CA ASN A 146 6.86 2.58 2.83
C ASN A 146 6.14 1.36 2.29
N LEU A 147 5.89 1.39 0.98
CA LEU A 147 5.48 0.23 0.20
C LEU A 147 6.51 0.04 -0.92
N ASN A 148 7.01 -1.18 -1.05
CA ASN A 148 8.01 -1.56 -2.04
C ASN A 148 7.42 -2.63 -2.95
N LEU A 149 7.57 -2.45 -4.25
CA LEU A 149 7.29 -3.46 -5.25
C LEU A 149 8.61 -4.02 -5.76
N VAL A 150 8.65 -5.32 -6.00
CA VAL A 150 9.73 -5.92 -6.77
C VAL A 150 9.70 -5.33 -8.17
N THR A 151 10.74 -4.56 -8.51
CA THR A 151 11.05 -4.24 -9.90
C THR A 151 11.82 -5.44 -10.46
N ALA A 152 11.30 -6.07 -11.52
CA ALA A 152 12.08 -7.10 -12.19
C ALA A 152 13.39 -6.45 -12.68
N PRO A 153 14.56 -7.12 -12.60
CA PRO A 153 15.78 -6.59 -13.17
C PRO A 153 15.51 -6.25 -14.63
N VAL A 154 15.53 -4.96 -14.98
CA VAL A 154 15.30 -4.51 -16.35
C VAL A 154 16.37 -5.16 -17.21
N PRO A 155 16.05 -6.14 -18.09
CA PRO A 155 17.04 -6.70 -18.97
C PRO A 155 17.36 -5.60 -19.97
N GLU A 156 18.51 -4.95 -19.85
CA GLU A 156 18.91 -3.94 -20.81
C GLU A 156 19.10 -4.64 -22.18
N PRO A 157 18.20 -4.43 -23.16
CA PRO A 157 18.35 -5.05 -24.49
C PRO A 157 19.64 -4.55 -25.16
N ALA A 158 20.07 -3.35 -24.75
CA ALA A 158 21.32 -2.72 -25.16
C ALA A 158 22.56 -3.38 -24.54
N SER A 159 22.54 -3.96 -23.34
CA SER A 159 23.75 -4.55 -22.76
C SER A 159 24.25 -5.77 -23.54
N TYR A 160 23.34 -6.65 -23.97
CA TYR A 160 23.71 -7.77 -24.83
C TYR A 160 24.05 -7.32 -26.26
N GLY A 161 23.33 -6.33 -26.78
CA GLY A 161 23.63 -5.74 -28.10
C GLY A 161 24.98 -5.02 -28.14
N MET A 162 25.31 -4.26 -27.11
CA MET A 162 26.57 -3.52 -26.93
C MET A 162 27.72 -4.48 -26.62
N LEU A 163 27.48 -5.54 -25.85
CA LEU A 163 28.44 -6.62 -25.65
C LEU A 163 28.74 -7.33 -26.98
N ALA A 164 27.71 -7.68 -27.75
CA ALA A 164 27.86 -8.31 -29.05
C ALA A 164 28.55 -7.38 -30.07
N ALA A 165 28.21 -6.08 -30.07
CA ALA A 165 28.87 -5.07 -30.90
C ALA A 165 30.34 -4.89 -30.49
N GLY A 166 30.62 -4.82 -29.18
CA GLY A 166 31.99 -4.74 -28.65
C GLY A 166 32.83 -5.96 -29.02
N LEU A 167 32.27 -7.17 -28.86
CA LEU A 167 32.92 -8.42 -29.27
C LEU A 167 33.11 -8.50 -30.79
N GLY A 168 32.13 -8.03 -31.58
CA GLY A 168 32.23 -7.96 -33.03
C GLY A 168 33.36 -7.04 -33.50
N MET A 169 33.54 -5.89 -32.83
CA MET A 169 34.61 -4.94 -33.15
C MET A 169 35.99 -5.47 -32.77
N LEU A 170 36.10 -6.20 -31.65
CA LEU A 170 37.33 -6.90 -31.26
C LEU A 170 37.69 -8.04 -32.24
N ALA A 171 36.71 -8.84 -32.68
CA ALA A 171 36.92 -9.89 -33.67
C ALA A 171 37.35 -9.32 -35.04
N PHE A 172 36.75 -8.19 -35.45
CA PHE A 172 37.10 -7.51 -36.71
C PHE A 172 38.53 -6.95 -36.69
N THR A 173 38.93 -6.30 -35.59
CA THR A 173 40.30 -5.77 -35.44
C THR A 173 41.35 -6.88 -35.36
N ALA A 174 41.07 -7.98 -34.67
CA ALA A 174 41.96 -9.15 -34.62
C ALA A 174 42.16 -9.82 -35.99
N ARG A 175 41.15 -9.84 -36.86
CA ARG A 175 41.26 -10.38 -38.23
C ARG A 175 42.21 -9.56 -39.11
N ARG A 176 42.24 -8.23 -38.95
CA ARG A 176 43.11 -7.34 -39.75
C ARG A 176 44.60 -7.55 -39.50
N ASN A 177 44.98 -7.98 -38.29
CA ASN A 177 46.38 -8.17 -37.92
C ASN A 177 46.98 -9.51 -38.41
N LYS A 178 46.17 -10.44 -38.92
CA LYS A 178 46.67 -11.72 -39.48
C LYS A 178 47.12 -11.63 -40.95
N SER A 179 46.79 -10.55 -41.66
CA SER A 179 47.16 -10.37 -43.07
C SER A 179 48.59 -9.85 -43.31
N HIS A 180 49.45 -9.83 -42.29
CA HIS A 180 50.83 -9.31 -42.39
C HIS A 180 51.93 -10.29 -41.94
N LYS A 181 51.67 -11.60 -42.03
CA LYS A 181 52.71 -12.65 -41.90
C LYS A 181 52.57 -13.69 -43.00
N LEU A 182 53.40 -13.56 -44.03
CA LEU A 182 53.94 -14.54 -45.01
C LEU A 182 54.41 -13.68 -46.21
N HIS A 183 55.66 -13.20 -46.19
CA HIS A 183 56.82 -13.78 -46.90
C HIS A 183 56.55 -13.99 -48.39
#